data_AF-A0A2X2JVC6-F1
#
_entry.id   AF-A0A2X2JVC6-F1
#
_cell.length_a   1.000
_cell.length_b   1.000
_cell.length_c   1.000
_cell.angle_alpha   90.00
_cell.angle_beta   90.00
_cell.angle_gamma   90.00
#
_symmetry.space_group_name_H-M   'P 1'
#
loop_
_entity.id
_entity.type
_entity.pdbx_description
1 polymer ?
#
loop_
_entity_poly.entity_id
_entity_poly.type
_entity_poly.pdbx_seq_one_letter_code
_entity_poly.pdbx_strand_id
1 'polypeptide(L)'
;MQDRLNQYIIMTLGIFMVIIGYGYIRNRTTKSSSVTCFRIWTVRSYISNCYVIIGLSLIFIRQRLTMVILNGVIGFVVTLFFIAMKAPDLALTQLVVETITTILFIVSFSRLPNVPRSKVNKKREIIKISVSLMMALIVVSLIFIAQQADGLASISNFYLRADKLTGGKNIVNAILGDFRALDTLFEGLVLIITGLGIYTLLNYQDRRGQDERE
;
A
#
# COMPACT_ATOMS: atom_id res chain seq x y z
N MET A 1 10.46 -1.90 28.43
CA MET A 1 9.85 -2.80 27.43
C MET A 1 10.42 -2.46 26.05
N GLN A 2 11.50 -3.13 25.65
CA GLN A 2 12.30 -2.80 24.46
C GLN A 2 11.74 -3.42 23.17
N ASP A 3 11.54 -2.62 22.12
CA ASP A 3 11.63 -2.94 20.68
C ASP A 3 11.01 -4.25 20.12
N ARG A 4 10.07 -4.90 20.81
CA ARG A 4 9.53 -6.20 20.38
C ARG A 4 8.88 -6.15 19.00
N LEU A 5 8.17 -5.06 18.67
CA LEU A 5 7.55 -4.89 17.35
C LEU A 5 8.58 -4.92 16.21
N ASN A 6 9.70 -4.20 16.37
CA ASN A 6 10.78 -4.19 15.38
C ASN A 6 11.33 -5.61 15.14
N GLN A 7 11.45 -6.41 16.21
CA GLN A 7 11.89 -7.81 16.11
C GLN A 7 10.86 -8.68 15.37
N TYR A 8 9.57 -8.55 15.69
CA TYR A 8 8.52 -9.30 14.99
C TYR A 8 8.45 -8.95 13.51
N ILE A 9 8.56 -7.67 13.16
CA ILE A 9 8.58 -7.24 11.75
C ILE A 9 9.78 -7.86 11.03
N ILE A 10 10.98 -7.77 11.59
CA ILE A 10 12.18 -8.38 10.99
C ILE A 10 12.02 -9.89 10.85
N MET A 11 11.44 -10.57 11.85
CA MET A 11 11.21 -12.01 11.80
C MET A 11 10.22 -12.39 10.70
N THR A 12 9.09 -11.69 10.60
CA THR A 12 8.06 -11.94 9.56
C THR A 12 8.59 -11.72 8.15
N LEU A 13 9.32 -10.62 7.93
CA LEU A 13 9.98 -10.33 6.66
C LEU A 13 11.07 -11.37 6.38
N GLY A 14 11.84 -11.78 7.40
CA GLY A 14 12.84 -12.84 7.29
C GLY A 14 12.24 -14.16 6.82
N ILE A 15 11.15 -14.60 7.44
CA ILE A 15 10.44 -15.83 7.05
C ILE A 15 9.93 -15.72 5.61
N PHE A 16 9.32 -14.59 5.23
CA PHE A 16 8.88 -14.35 3.85
C PHE A 16 10.04 -14.47 2.86
N MET A 17 11.18 -13.84 3.14
CA MET A 17 12.36 -13.89 2.29
C MET A 17 12.93 -15.32 2.16
N VAL A 18 12.90 -16.12 3.24
CA VAL A 18 13.32 -17.53 3.20
C VAL A 18 12.38 -18.36 2.33
N ILE A 19 11.06 -18.20 2.47
CA ILE A 19 10.07 -18.95 1.67
C ILE A 19 10.23 -18.63 0.19
N ILE A 20 10.33 -17.35 -0.16
CA ILE A 20 10.51 -16.92 -1.54
C ILE A 20 11.87 -17.36 -2.08
N GLY A 21 12.94 -17.19 -1.31
CA GLY A 21 14.29 -17.64 -1.67
C GLY A 21 14.36 -19.15 -1.91
N TYR A 22 13.65 -19.95 -1.11
CA TYR A 22 13.51 -21.39 -1.36
C TYR A 22 12.78 -21.67 -2.68
N GLY A 23 11.71 -20.93 -2.97
CA GLY A 23 11.00 -21.01 -4.26
C GLY A 23 11.91 -20.72 -5.45
N TYR A 24 12.77 -19.70 -5.34
CA TYR A 24 13.79 -19.37 -6.34
C TYR A 24 14.79 -20.49 -6.58
N ILE A 25 15.31 -21.11 -5.52
CA ILE A 25 16.29 -22.19 -5.61
C ILE A 25 15.68 -23.43 -6.27
N ARG A 26 14.40 -23.73 -5.98
CA ARG A 26 13.70 -24.89 -6.52
C ARG A 26 13.36 -24.73 -8.00
N ASN A 27 12.91 -23.55 -8.41
CA ASN A 27 12.41 -23.28 -9.76
C ASN A 27 13.52 -22.71 -10.69
N ARG A 28 14.64 -23.43 -10.87
CA ARG A 28 15.80 -23.05 -11.72
C ARG A 28 15.49 -22.94 -13.24
N THR A 29 14.47 -22.19 -13.62
CA THR A 29 14.12 -21.95 -15.02
C THR A 29 14.08 -20.44 -15.27
N THR A 30 15.25 -19.81 -15.27
CA THR A 30 15.41 -18.49 -15.89
C THR A 30 15.43 -18.71 -17.40
N LYS A 31 14.24 -18.86 -18.01
CA LYS A 31 14.14 -18.72 -19.45
C LYS A 31 14.42 -17.25 -19.73
N SER A 32 15.58 -16.98 -20.32
CA SER A 32 16.04 -15.64 -20.68
C SER A 32 15.17 -15.14 -21.84
N SER A 33 13.94 -14.75 -21.52
CA SER A 33 13.05 -14.11 -22.47
C SER A 33 13.52 -12.68 -22.64
N SER A 34 13.61 -12.25 -23.89
CA SER A 34 14.02 -10.90 -24.26
C SER A 34 13.19 -9.88 -23.50
N VAL A 35 13.86 -8.98 -22.78
CA VAL A 35 13.24 -7.84 -22.11
C VAL A 35 12.54 -7.03 -23.20
N THR A 36 11.24 -7.26 -23.37
CA THR A 36 10.46 -6.47 -24.30
C THR A 36 10.32 -5.12 -23.63
N CYS A 37 11.16 -4.18 -24.06
CA CYS A 37 11.14 -2.81 -23.58
C CYS A 37 9.73 -2.27 -23.84
N PHE A 38 8.92 -2.23 -22.78
CA PHE A 38 7.59 -1.64 -22.86
C PHE A 38 7.77 -0.21 -23.38
N ARG A 39 6.97 0.18 -24.37
CA ARG A 39 6.93 1.56 -24.83
C ARG A 39 6.31 2.41 -23.72
N ILE A 40 7.15 2.89 -22.81
CA ILE A 40 6.72 3.75 -21.71
C ILE A 40 6.40 5.10 -22.32
N TRP A 41 5.13 5.46 -22.32
CA TRP A 41 4.68 6.79 -22.74
C TRP A 41 5.35 7.84 -21.86
N THR A 42 5.85 8.92 -22.47
CA THR A 42 6.70 9.92 -21.82
C THR A 42 6.09 10.43 -20.49
N VAL A 43 4.77 10.65 -20.47
CA VAL A 43 4.02 11.08 -19.28
C VAL A 43 4.14 10.10 -18.11
N ARG A 44 4.04 8.78 -18.35
CA ARG A 44 4.09 7.77 -17.29
C ARG A 44 5.48 7.63 -16.69
N SER A 45 6.52 7.81 -17.51
CA SER A 45 7.91 7.89 -17.02
C SER A 45 8.09 9.09 -16.09
N TYR A 46 7.59 10.27 -16.44
CA TYR A 46 7.73 11.46 -15.59
C TYR A 46 7.04 11.30 -14.24
N ILE A 47 5.81 10.76 -14.23
CA ILE A 47 5.07 10.50 -12.99
C ILE A 47 5.82 9.49 -12.10
N SER A 48 6.36 8.41 -12.68
CA SER A 48 7.13 7.41 -11.95
C SER A 48 8.43 7.98 -11.36
N ASN A 49 9.14 8.84 -12.10
CA ASN A 49 10.35 9.50 -11.59
C ASN A 49 10.00 10.46 -10.45
N CYS A 50 8.91 11.22 -10.58
CA CYS A 50 8.41 12.09 -9.52
C CYS A 50 8.11 11.30 -8.23
N TYR A 51 7.43 10.16 -8.36
CA TYR A 51 7.15 9.25 -7.24
C TYR A 51 8.45 8.81 -6.52
N VAL A 52 9.46 8.37 -7.28
CA VAL A 52 10.74 7.93 -6.73
C VAL A 52 11.47 9.08 -6.01
N ILE A 53 11.49 10.27 -6.60
CA ILE A 53 12.16 11.45 -6.01
C ILE A 53 11.50 11.84 -4.68
N ILE A 54 10.17 11.89 -4.62
CA ILE A 54 9.45 12.23 -3.39
C ILE A 54 9.64 11.12 -2.33
N GLY A 55 9.57 9.86 -2.74
CA GLY A 55 9.80 8.71 -1.86
C GLY A 55 11.21 8.71 -1.24
N LEU A 56 12.25 9.01 -2.03
CA LEU A 56 13.62 9.17 -1.53
C LEU A 56 13.75 10.37 -0.59
N SER A 57 13.05 11.47 -0.88
CA SER A 57 13.08 12.68 -0.07
C SER A 57 12.57 12.43 1.36
N LEU A 58 11.59 11.53 1.55
CA LEU A 58 11.06 11.17 2.87
C LEU A 58 12.11 10.62 3.84
N ILE A 59 13.17 9.97 3.35
CA ILE A 59 14.25 9.41 4.18
C ILE A 59 15.00 10.52 4.93
N PHE A 60 15.08 11.71 4.33
CA PHE A 60 15.83 12.85 4.87
C PHE A 60 14.98 13.76 5.78
N ILE A 61 13.66 13.67 5.69
CA ILE A 61 12.75 14.49 6.50
C ILE A 61 12.71 13.99 7.95
N ARG A 62 12.90 14.93 8.88
CA ARG A 62 12.88 14.63 10.33
C ARG A 62 11.59 15.05 11.01
N GLN A 63 10.90 16.05 10.47
CA GLN A 63 9.65 16.58 11.02
C GLN A 63 8.48 15.66 10.63
N ARG A 64 7.73 15.19 11.63
CA ARG A 64 6.63 14.22 11.43
C ARG A 64 5.52 14.77 10.56
N LEU A 65 5.11 16.01 10.80
CA LEU A 65 4.07 16.66 10.03
C LEU A 65 4.48 16.81 8.56
N THR A 66 5.72 17.19 8.29
CA THR A 66 6.28 17.28 6.93
C THR A 66 6.33 15.91 6.26
N MET A 67 6.66 14.82 6.97
CA MET A 67 6.59 13.46 6.43
C MET A 67 5.16 13.07 6.05
N VAL A 68 4.16 13.41 6.88
CA VAL A 68 2.74 13.15 6.58
C VAL A 68 2.30 13.90 5.33
N ILE A 69 2.64 15.18 5.22
CA ILE A 69 2.28 16.00 4.04
C ILE A 69 2.94 15.44 2.78
N LEU A 70 4.25 15.13 2.82
CA LEU A 70 4.92 14.52 1.66
C LEU A 70 4.32 13.15 1.31
N ASN A 71 3.93 12.35 2.30
CA ASN A 71 3.23 11.09 2.04
C ASN A 71 1.90 11.33 1.31
N GLY A 72 1.13 12.35 1.71
CA GLY A 72 -0.05 12.79 0.97
C GLY A 72 0.24 13.14 -0.48
N VAL A 73 1.33 13.87 -0.73
CA VAL A 73 1.78 14.19 -2.11
C VAL A 73 2.07 12.91 -2.91
N ILE A 74 2.67 11.89 -2.30
CA ILE A 74 2.88 10.59 -2.96
C ILE A 74 1.56 9.99 -3.42
N GLY A 75 0.51 10.00 -2.59
CA GLY A 75 -0.80 9.49 -2.99
C GLY A 75 -1.48 10.28 -4.12
N PHE A 76 -1.26 11.61 -4.18
CA PHE A 76 -1.68 12.40 -5.34
C PHE A 76 -0.90 12.04 -6.61
N VAL A 77 0.39 11.73 -6.52
CA VAL A 77 1.17 11.21 -7.65
C VAL A 77 0.66 9.83 -8.10
N VAL A 78 0.24 8.97 -7.17
CA VAL A 78 -0.42 7.69 -7.49
C VAL A 78 -1.76 7.92 -8.19
N THR A 79 -2.53 8.93 -7.78
CA THR A 79 -3.77 9.33 -8.47
C THR A 79 -3.51 9.72 -9.93
N LEU A 80 -2.49 10.55 -10.18
CA LEU A 80 -2.07 10.90 -11.53
C LEU A 80 -1.62 9.67 -12.33
N PHE A 81 -0.98 8.70 -11.67
CA PHE A 81 -0.61 7.44 -12.30
C PHE A 81 -1.84 6.64 -12.74
N PHE A 82 -2.91 6.56 -11.93
CA PHE A 82 -4.15 5.90 -12.33
C PHE A 82 -4.86 6.59 -13.50
N ILE A 83 -4.86 7.93 -13.53
CA ILE A 83 -5.37 8.70 -14.68
C ILE A 83 -4.57 8.37 -15.94
N ALA A 84 -3.24 8.34 -15.84
CA ALA A 84 -2.37 7.98 -16.97
C ALA A 84 -2.58 6.53 -17.44
N MET A 85 -3.05 5.65 -16.55
CA MET A 85 -3.42 4.25 -16.85
C MET A 85 -4.88 4.09 -17.33
N LYS A 86 -5.62 5.19 -17.53
CA LYS A 86 -7.04 5.20 -17.92
C LYS A 86 -7.95 4.46 -16.92
N ALA A 87 -7.63 4.54 -15.63
CA ALA A 87 -8.43 3.98 -14.54
C ALA A 87 -9.09 5.10 -13.72
N PRO A 88 -10.19 5.72 -14.22
CA PRO A 88 -10.79 6.90 -13.59
C PRO A 88 -11.44 6.59 -12.24
N ASP A 89 -12.08 5.43 -12.08
CA ASP A 89 -12.75 5.06 -10.82
C ASP A 89 -11.73 4.89 -9.69
N LEU A 90 -10.62 4.20 -9.96
CA LEU A 90 -9.50 4.05 -9.02
C LEU A 90 -8.84 5.40 -8.69
N ALA A 91 -8.74 6.30 -9.67
CA ALA A 91 -8.19 7.63 -9.44
C ALA A 91 -9.07 8.46 -8.49
N LEU A 92 -10.39 8.44 -8.69
CA LEU A 92 -11.33 9.15 -7.82
C LEU A 92 -11.28 8.60 -6.39
N THR A 93 -11.33 7.28 -6.23
CA THR A 93 -11.24 6.67 -4.90
C THR A 93 -9.91 6.96 -4.22
N GLN A 94 -8.80 6.89 -4.96
CA GLN A 94 -7.47 7.22 -4.43
C GLN A 94 -7.41 8.66 -3.93
N LEU A 95 -7.94 9.61 -4.70
CA LEU A 95 -7.95 11.03 -4.32
C LEU A 95 -8.72 11.26 -3.01
N VAL A 96 -9.92 10.70 -2.92
CA VAL A 96 -10.78 10.87 -1.74
C VAL A 96 -10.15 10.21 -0.51
N VAL A 97 -9.71 8.96 -0.64
CA VAL A 97 -9.08 8.22 0.46
C VAL A 97 -7.80 8.92 0.92
N GLU A 98 -6.93 9.35 -0.01
CA GLU A 98 -5.69 10.04 0.33
C GLU A 98 -5.95 11.36 1.07
N THR A 99 -6.98 12.10 0.65
CA THR A 99 -7.35 13.36 1.31
C THR A 99 -7.80 13.09 2.74
N ILE A 100 -8.68 12.09 2.95
CA ILE A 100 -9.19 11.74 4.29
C ILE A 100 -8.05 11.22 5.18
N THR A 101 -7.22 10.29 4.69
CA THR A 101 -6.12 9.72 5.49
C THR A 101 -5.06 10.76 5.83
N THR A 102 -4.75 11.67 4.91
CA THR A 102 -3.82 12.78 5.18
C THR A 102 -4.35 13.70 6.28
N ILE A 103 -5.65 14.07 6.23
CA ILE A 103 -6.28 14.87 7.28
C ILE A 103 -6.24 14.12 8.62
N LEU A 104 -6.61 12.83 8.64
CA LEU A 104 -6.58 12.01 9.85
C LEU A 104 -5.17 11.91 10.45
N PHE A 105 -4.14 11.76 9.62
CA PHE A 105 -2.76 11.74 10.09
C PHE A 105 -2.32 13.11 10.62
N ILE A 106 -2.64 14.22 9.94
CA ILE A 106 -2.33 15.57 10.43
C ILE A 106 -2.97 15.80 11.82
N VAL A 107 -4.25 15.45 11.98
CA VAL A 107 -4.94 15.57 13.27
C VAL A 107 -4.30 14.67 14.33
N SER A 108 -3.96 13.43 13.99
CA SER A 108 -3.34 12.49 14.92
C SER A 108 -1.94 12.93 15.36
N PHE A 109 -1.10 13.34 14.41
CA PHE A 109 0.27 13.78 14.69
C PHE A 109 0.35 15.16 15.34
N SER A 110 -0.63 16.05 15.12
CA SER A 110 -0.67 17.36 15.79
C SER A 110 -0.92 17.24 17.30
N ARG A 111 -1.55 16.14 17.75
CA ARG A 111 -1.81 15.87 19.18
C ARG A 111 -0.72 15.05 19.87
N LEU A 112 0.25 14.51 19.12
CA LEU A 112 1.31 13.69 19.69
C LEU A 112 2.49 14.56 20.17
N PRO A 113 3.06 14.31 21.36
CA PRO A 113 4.24 15.01 21.80
C PRO A 113 5.41 14.72 20.88
N ASN A 114 6.27 15.72 20.66
CA ASN A 114 7.51 15.55 19.89
C ASN A 114 8.48 14.66 20.67
N VAL A 115 8.39 13.34 20.49
CA VAL A 115 9.32 12.40 21.10
C VAL A 115 10.67 12.50 20.37
N PRO A 116 11.76 12.87 21.07
CA PRO A 116 13.09 12.92 20.49
C PRO A 116 13.52 11.51 20.05
N ARG A 117 14.14 11.39 18.87
CA ARG A 117 14.69 10.10 18.41
C ARG A 117 15.75 9.63 19.40
N SER A 118 15.62 8.40 19.90
CA SER A 118 16.64 7.83 20.79
C SER A 118 17.97 7.71 20.07
N LYS A 119 19.07 7.61 20.84
CA LYS A 119 20.42 7.40 20.28
C LYS A 119 20.39 6.24 19.28
N VAL A 120 20.82 6.53 18.05
CA VAL A 120 20.77 5.60 16.93
C VAL A 120 21.80 4.51 17.14
N ASN A 121 21.36 3.26 17.32
CA ASN A 121 22.27 2.13 17.29
C ASN A 121 22.59 1.79 15.83
N LYS A 122 23.78 2.19 15.37
CA LYS A 122 24.24 1.99 13.99
C LYS A 122 24.04 0.55 13.49
N LYS A 123 24.30 -0.45 14.35
CA LYS A 123 24.13 -1.87 13.98
C LYS A 123 22.65 -2.21 13.69
N ARG A 124 21.72 -1.69 14.49
CA ARG A 124 20.28 -1.92 14.29
C ARG A 124 19.76 -1.24 13.04
N GLU A 125 20.21 -0.01 12.75
CA GLU A 125 19.81 0.68 11.53
C GLU A 125 20.34 0.01 10.26
N ILE A 126 21.59 -0.48 10.28
CA ILE A 126 22.14 -1.25 9.14
C ILE A 126 21.30 -2.50 8.87
N ILE A 127 20.86 -3.22 9.91
CA ILE A 127 19.99 -4.39 9.75
C ILE A 127 18.65 -3.98 9.11
N LYS A 128 18.01 -2.90 9.60
CA LYS A 128 16.73 -2.43 9.03
C LYS A 128 16.86 -2.05 7.56
N ILE A 129 17.92 -1.30 7.21
CA ILE A 129 18.19 -0.90 5.83
C ILE A 129 18.41 -2.14 4.96
N SER A 130 19.26 -3.07 5.41
CA SER A 130 19.54 -4.32 4.70
C SER A 130 18.28 -5.14 4.45
N VAL A 131 17.46 -5.35 5.49
CA VAL A 131 16.18 -6.08 5.37
C VAL A 131 15.23 -5.37 4.42
N SER A 132 15.11 -4.04 4.49
CA SER A 132 14.22 -3.28 3.61
C SER A 132 14.65 -3.34 2.14
N LEU A 133 15.96 -3.26 1.87
CA LEU A 133 16.51 -3.33 0.52
C LEU A 133 16.36 -4.75 -0.06
N MET A 134 16.66 -5.78 0.74
CA MET A 134 16.52 -7.17 0.32
C MET A 134 15.06 -7.52 0.01
N MET A 135 14.12 -7.05 0.84
CA MET A 135 12.69 -7.20 0.59
C MET A 135 12.25 -6.48 -0.70
N ALA A 136 12.70 -5.24 -0.91
CA ALA A 136 12.40 -4.50 -2.13
C ALA A 136 12.89 -5.23 -3.38
N LEU A 137 14.13 -5.74 -3.37
CA LEU A 137 14.69 -6.53 -4.47
C LEU A 137 13.89 -7.81 -4.74
N ILE A 138 13.51 -8.54 -3.69
CA ILE A 138 12.70 -9.75 -3.82
C ILE A 138 11.32 -9.47 -4.42
N VAL A 139 10.66 -8.40 -3.98
CA VAL A 139 9.34 -8.03 -4.53
C VAL A 139 9.47 -7.61 -5.99
N VAL A 140 10.47 -6.80 -6.34
CA VAL A 140 10.72 -6.39 -7.73
C VAL A 140 11.04 -7.59 -8.61
N SER A 141 11.87 -8.52 -8.15
CA SER A 141 12.19 -9.73 -8.90
C SER A 141 10.98 -10.64 -9.08
N LEU A 142 10.11 -10.75 -8.07
CA LEU A 142 8.85 -11.50 -8.18
C LEU A 142 7.92 -10.88 -9.21
N ILE A 143 7.76 -9.56 -9.21
CA ILE A 143 6.95 -8.84 -10.19
C ILE A 143 7.50 -9.08 -11.61
N PHE A 144 8.82 -9.00 -11.79
CA PHE A 144 9.45 -9.22 -13.09
C PHE A 144 9.23 -10.64 -13.63
N ILE A 145 9.26 -11.64 -12.75
CA ILE A 145 9.00 -13.04 -13.12
C ILE A 145 7.52 -13.26 -13.41
N ALA A 146 6.64 -12.73 -12.58
CA ALA A 146 5.20 -12.86 -12.76
C ALA A 146 4.72 -12.22 -14.08
N GLN A 147 5.33 -11.12 -14.52
CA GLN A 147 5.02 -10.48 -15.80
C GLN A 147 5.50 -11.27 -17.02
N GLN A 148 6.53 -12.11 -16.87
CA GLN A 148 7.08 -12.95 -17.94
C GLN A 148 6.49 -14.35 -17.97
N ALA A 149 5.71 -14.72 -16.95
CA ALA A 149 5.07 -16.01 -16.92
C ALA A 149 4.01 -16.09 -18.03
N ASP A 150 4.06 -17.16 -18.82
CA ASP A 150 2.98 -17.51 -19.75
C ASP A 150 1.74 -17.87 -18.92
N GLY A 151 0.92 -16.86 -18.64
CA GLY A 151 -0.31 -16.99 -17.87
C GLY A 151 -1.42 -17.70 -18.65
N LEU A 152 -2.45 -18.10 -17.92
CA LEU A 152 -3.71 -18.53 -18.52
C LEU A 152 -4.32 -17.40 -19.37
N ALA A 153 -5.12 -17.78 -20.37
CA ALA A 153 -5.85 -16.81 -21.19
C ALA A 153 -6.68 -15.87 -20.30
N SER A 154 -6.61 -14.56 -20.60
CA SER A 154 -7.29 -13.55 -19.81
C SER A 154 -8.82 -13.69 -19.87
N ILE A 155 -9.46 -13.67 -18.71
CA ILE A 155 -10.94 -13.63 -18.57
C ILE A 155 -11.48 -12.23 -18.91
N SER A 156 -10.64 -11.20 -19.12
CA SER A 156 -11.10 -9.84 -19.45
C SER A 156 -12.03 -9.79 -20.67
N ASN A 157 -11.87 -10.69 -21.65
CA ASN A 157 -12.75 -10.78 -22.82
C ASN A 157 -14.20 -11.14 -22.48
N PHE A 158 -14.43 -11.85 -21.37
CA PHE A 158 -15.77 -12.13 -20.87
C PHE A 158 -16.43 -10.84 -20.38
N TYR A 159 -15.71 -10.03 -19.61
CA TYR A 159 -16.21 -8.78 -19.04
C TYR A 159 -16.39 -7.64 -20.04
N LEU A 160 -15.79 -7.72 -21.23
CA LEU A 160 -16.08 -6.77 -22.31
C LEU A 160 -17.55 -6.77 -22.74
N ARG A 161 -18.29 -7.86 -22.45
CA ARG A 161 -19.74 -8.00 -22.70
C ARG A 161 -20.57 -7.81 -21.42
N ALA A 162 -19.98 -7.26 -20.36
CA ALA A 162 -20.66 -7.03 -19.08
C ALA A 162 -21.87 -6.12 -19.22
N ASP A 163 -21.83 -5.15 -20.12
CA ASP A 163 -22.93 -4.23 -20.43
C ASP A 163 -24.22 -4.96 -20.82
N LYS A 164 -24.11 -6.03 -21.61
CA LYS A 164 -25.26 -6.84 -22.06
C LYS A 164 -25.84 -7.72 -20.96
N LEU A 165 -25.03 -8.11 -19.97
CA LEU A 165 -25.42 -9.02 -18.89
C LEU A 165 -25.96 -8.26 -17.66
N THR A 166 -25.44 -7.05 -17.40
CA THR A 166 -25.75 -6.25 -16.21
C THR A 166 -26.58 -5.00 -16.51
N GLY A 167 -26.60 -4.56 -17.78
CA GLY A 167 -27.14 -3.25 -18.16
C GLY A 167 -26.23 -2.06 -17.80
N GLY A 168 -25.10 -2.31 -17.13
CA GLY A 168 -24.17 -1.28 -16.68
C GLY A 168 -23.26 -0.76 -17.80
N LYS A 169 -23.24 0.56 -18.01
CA LYS A 169 -22.33 1.22 -18.98
C LYS A 169 -20.88 1.32 -18.47
N ASN A 170 -20.68 1.34 -17.16
CA ASN A 170 -19.35 1.32 -16.55
C ASN A 170 -18.98 -0.12 -16.20
N ILE A 171 -18.00 -0.67 -16.94
CA ILE A 171 -17.49 -2.03 -16.75
C ILE A 171 -16.96 -2.29 -15.33
N VAL A 172 -16.30 -1.31 -14.70
CA VAL A 172 -15.73 -1.48 -13.35
C VAL A 172 -16.85 -1.61 -12.33
N ASN A 173 -17.83 -0.71 -12.37
CA ASN A 173 -18.98 -0.76 -11.46
C ASN A 173 -19.83 -2.02 -11.70
N ALA A 174 -19.98 -2.46 -12.95
CA ALA A 174 -20.67 -3.72 -13.28
C ALA A 174 -19.93 -4.94 -12.69
N ILE A 175 -18.59 -4.97 -12.76
CA ILE A 175 -17.80 -6.04 -12.15
C ILE A 175 -17.97 -6.04 -10.63
N LEU A 176 -17.80 -4.89 -9.99
CA LEU A 176 -17.86 -4.76 -8.53
C LEU A 176 -19.27 -4.99 -7.97
N GLY A 177 -20.31 -4.56 -8.68
CA GLY A 177 -21.70 -4.59 -8.23
C GLY A 177 -22.43 -5.90 -8.53
N ASP A 178 -22.12 -6.57 -9.64
CA ASP A 178 -22.84 -7.79 -10.05
C ASP A 178 -21.94 -9.03 -10.02
N PHE A 179 -20.84 -9.03 -10.77
CA PHE A 179 -20.01 -10.24 -10.91
C PHE A 179 -19.21 -10.58 -9.65
N ARG A 180 -18.81 -9.55 -8.90
CA ARG A 180 -18.03 -9.65 -7.66
C ARG A 180 -18.72 -8.94 -6.49
N ALA A 181 -20.06 -8.92 -6.52
CA ALA A 181 -20.91 -8.28 -5.51
C ALA A 181 -20.63 -8.74 -4.07
N LEU A 182 -20.21 -10.00 -3.90
CA LEU A 182 -19.89 -10.54 -2.58
C LEU A 182 -18.61 -9.93 -1.99
N ASP A 183 -17.61 -9.66 -2.82
CA ASP A 183 -16.36 -9.02 -2.36
C ASP A 183 -16.66 -7.59 -1.88
N THR A 184 -17.45 -6.83 -2.64
CA THR A 184 -17.86 -5.45 -2.27
C THR A 184 -18.78 -5.42 -1.04
N LEU A 185 -19.65 -6.41 -0.87
CA LEU A 185 -20.46 -6.53 0.34
C LEU A 185 -19.59 -6.73 1.58
N PHE A 186 -18.57 -7.60 1.52
CA PHE A 186 -17.66 -7.81 2.64
C PHE A 186 -16.71 -6.64 2.87
N GLU A 187 -16.25 -5.94 1.82
CA GLU A 187 -15.53 -4.67 1.96
C GLU A 187 -16.37 -3.63 2.71
N GLY A 188 -17.65 -3.49 2.38
CA GLY A 188 -18.58 -2.63 3.10
C GLY A 188 -18.76 -3.02 4.57
N LEU A 189 -18.85 -4.31 4.86
CA LEU A 189 -18.92 -4.82 6.24
C LEU A 189 -17.66 -4.47 7.05
N VAL A 190 -16.47 -4.57 6.46
CA VAL A 190 -15.22 -4.17 7.12
C VAL A 190 -15.22 -2.69 7.47
N LEU A 191 -15.74 -1.82 6.59
CA LEU A 191 -15.87 -0.38 6.88
C LEU A 191 -16.84 -0.12 8.03
N ILE A 192 -17.98 -0.82 8.08
CA ILE A 192 -18.95 -0.73 9.18
C ILE A 192 -18.31 -1.14 10.50
N ILE A 193 -17.64 -2.29 10.55
CA ILE A 193 -16.95 -2.79 11.75
C ILE A 193 -15.87 -1.82 12.20
N THR A 194 -15.10 -1.26 11.26
CA THR A 194 -14.07 -0.25 11.56
C THR A 194 -14.68 1.02 12.16
N GLY A 195 -15.78 1.51 11.58
CA GLY A 195 -16.51 2.67 12.09
C GLY A 195 -17.05 2.44 13.50
N LEU A 196 -17.64 1.28 13.77
CA LEU A 196 -18.08 0.88 15.12
C LEU A 196 -16.90 0.76 16.09
N GLY A 197 -15.78 0.19 15.66
CA GLY A 197 -14.54 0.12 16.43
C GLY A 197 -14.03 1.51 16.83
N ILE A 198 -13.99 2.46 15.90
CA ILE A 198 -13.60 3.85 16.20
C ILE A 198 -14.60 4.50 17.18
N TYR A 199 -15.91 4.34 16.94
CA TYR A 199 -16.94 4.88 17.82
C TYR A 199 -16.83 4.34 19.25
N THR A 200 -16.62 3.03 19.41
CA THR A 200 -16.43 2.42 20.73
C THR A 200 -15.16 2.95 21.40
N LEU A 201 -14.03 3.04 20.70
CA LEU A 201 -12.79 3.58 21.28
C LEU A 201 -12.90 5.05 21.72
N LEU A 202 -13.67 5.87 20.99
CA LEU A 202 -13.85 7.28 21.32
C LEU A 202 -14.80 7.50 22.51
N ASN A 203 -15.82 6.64 22.67
CA ASN A 203 -16.80 6.76 23.75
C ASN A 203 -16.47 5.89 24.97
N TYR A 204 -15.47 5.01 24.87
CA TYR A 204 -15.00 4.23 25.99
C TYR A 204 -14.27 5.13 26.99
N GLN A 205 -15.00 5.61 28.00
CA GLN A 205 -14.43 6.27 29.17
C GLN A 205 -13.88 5.20 30.11
N ASP A 206 -12.57 5.25 30.39
CA ASP A 206 -11.95 4.41 31.41
C ASP A 206 -12.47 4.82 32.79
N ARG A 207 -13.39 4.04 33.35
CA ARG A 207 -13.93 4.23 34.72
C ARG A 207 -12.85 4.11 35.81
N ARG A 208 -11.62 3.67 35.49
CA ARG A 208 -10.55 3.48 36.49
C ARG A 208 -9.99 4.77 37.10
N GLY A 209 -10.32 5.94 36.56
CA GLY A 209 -9.86 7.23 37.10
C GLY A 209 -10.91 8.03 37.88
N GLN A 210 -12.14 7.54 38.02
CA GLN A 210 -13.21 8.22 38.77
C GLN A 210 -13.26 7.81 40.24
N ASP A 211 -12.87 6.58 40.58
CA ASP A 211 -12.88 6.08 41.97
C ASP A 211 -11.74 6.65 42.85
N GLU A 212 -10.75 7.37 42.27
CA GLU A 212 -9.70 8.06 43.04
C GLU A 212 -10.05 9.54 43.34
N ARG A 213 -11.22 10.02 42.91
CA ARG A 213 -11.66 11.42 43.10
C ARG A 213 -13.01 11.56 43.80
N GLU A 214 -13.45 10.53 44.52
CA GLU A 214 -14.56 10.60 45.47
C GLU A 214 -14.07 10.45 46.92
#